data_AF-A0A9D5Z5H7-F1
#
_entry.id   AF-A0A9D5Z5H7-F1
#
_cell.length_a   1.000
_cell.length_b   1.000
_cell.length_c   1.000
_cell.angle_alpha   90.00
_cell.angle_beta   90.00
_cell.angle_gamma   90.00
#
_symmetry.space_group_name_H-M   'P 1'
#
loop_
_entity.id
_entity.type
_entity.pdbx_description
1 polymer ?
#
loop_
_entity_poly.entity_id
_entity_poly.type
_entity_poly.pdbx_seq_one_letter_code
_entity_poly.pdbx_strand_id
1 'polypeptide(L)'
;MRVNTKSSNQYPWYVKPFFSRQKKKYGQVLIPGMLWGRVPKLFIAVACLYGVLDRRKSPVKPVLRSLITVRVSQINWCRFCVDINSATLAKRSGSTEKVESLDNWRDS
;
A
#
# COMPACT_ATOMS: atom_id res chain seq x y z
N MET A 1 16.13 -13.18 10.82
CA MET A 1 15.65 -14.20 9.85
C MET A 1 14.67 -13.56 8.88
N ARG A 2 14.85 -13.73 7.55
CA ARG A 2 13.89 -13.24 6.53
C ARG A 2 13.03 -14.40 6.03
N VAL A 3 11.75 -14.16 5.77
CA VAL A 3 10.80 -15.19 5.27
C VAL A 3 10.78 -15.17 3.74
N ASN A 4 10.95 -16.33 3.13
CA ASN A 4 10.89 -16.47 1.66
C ASN A 4 9.45 -16.51 1.13
N THR A 5 9.25 -15.99 -0.07
CA THR A 5 7.98 -16.06 -0.79
C THR A 5 7.75 -17.47 -1.33
N LYS A 6 6.48 -17.81 -1.58
CA LYS A 6 6.10 -19.01 -2.34
C LYS A 6 6.04 -18.69 -3.83
N SER A 7 6.19 -19.68 -4.70
CA SER A 7 5.93 -19.53 -6.13
C SER A 7 4.45 -19.25 -6.39
N SER A 8 4.13 -18.57 -7.49
CA SER A 8 2.78 -18.09 -7.80
C SER A 8 1.72 -19.19 -7.91
N ASN A 9 2.12 -20.40 -8.31
CA ASN A 9 1.25 -21.58 -8.40
C ASN A 9 0.86 -22.18 -7.05
N GLN A 10 1.56 -21.85 -5.96
CA GLN A 10 1.31 -22.38 -4.61
C GLN A 10 0.24 -21.59 -3.82
N TYR A 11 -0.28 -20.48 -4.38
CA TYR A 11 -1.35 -19.71 -3.76
C TYR A 11 -2.72 -20.16 -4.26
N PRO A 12 -3.77 -20.15 -3.39
CA PRO A 12 -5.12 -20.47 -3.81
C PRO A 12 -5.61 -19.59 -4.96
N TRP A 13 -6.43 -20.18 -5.83
CA TRP A 13 -6.91 -19.51 -7.05
C TRP A 13 -7.60 -18.17 -6.76
N TYR A 14 -8.33 -18.04 -5.65
CA TYR A 14 -9.06 -16.83 -5.27
C TYR A 14 -8.17 -15.67 -4.80
N VAL A 15 -6.89 -15.93 -4.48
CA VAL A 15 -5.90 -14.88 -4.19
C VAL A 15 -5.30 -14.32 -5.49
N LYS A 16 -5.26 -15.12 -6.57
CA LYS A 16 -4.65 -14.73 -7.84
C LYS A 16 -5.23 -13.44 -8.45
N PRO A 17 -6.55 -13.17 -8.42
CA PRO A 17 -7.09 -11.89 -8.86
C PRO A 17 -6.46 -10.68 -8.16
N PHE A 18 -6.12 -10.80 -6.88
CA PHE A 18 -5.43 -9.74 -6.13
C PHE A 18 -4.03 -9.49 -6.69
N PHE A 19 -3.26 -10.54 -6.95
CA PHE A 19 -1.92 -10.43 -7.56
C PHE A 19 -1.99 -9.84 -8.98
N SER A 20 -2.96 -10.24 -9.79
CA SER A 20 -3.18 -9.66 -11.11
C SER A 20 -3.48 -8.17 -11.03
N ARG A 21 -4.28 -7.73 -10.05
CA ARG A 21 -4.54 -6.30 -9.79
C ARG A 21 -3.28 -5.56 -9.35
N GLN A 22 -2.44 -6.16 -8.50
CA GLN A 22 -1.15 -5.56 -8.13
C GLN A 22 -0.24 -5.41 -9.35
N LYS A 23 -0.10 -6.46 -10.17
CA LYS A 23 0.72 -6.41 -11.39
C LYS A 23 0.24 -5.32 -12.35
N LYS A 24 -1.08 -5.17 -12.52
CA LYS A 24 -1.66 -4.09 -13.34
C LYS A 24 -1.40 -2.69 -12.76
N LYS A 25 -1.46 -2.53 -11.43
CA LYS A 25 -1.32 -1.22 -10.77
C LYS A 25 0.13 -0.79 -10.60
N TYR A 26 1.03 -1.72 -10.28
CA TYR A 26 2.41 -1.45 -9.86
C TYR A 26 3.46 -2.06 -10.80
N GLY A 27 3.05 -2.71 -11.90
CA GLY A 27 3.95 -3.42 -12.82
C GLY A 27 4.40 -4.80 -12.32
N GLN A 28 4.23 -5.10 -11.03
CA GLN A 28 4.69 -6.33 -10.40
C GLN A 28 3.76 -6.79 -9.25
N VAL A 29 3.88 -8.06 -8.88
CA VAL A 29 3.27 -8.58 -7.64
C VAL A 29 4.17 -8.18 -6.48
N LEU A 30 3.60 -7.54 -5.46
CA LEU A 30 4.39 -7.00 -4.35
C LEU A 30 4.76 -8.11 -3.37
N ILE A 31 6.00 -8.11 -2.90
CA ILE A 31 6.51 -9.09 -1.91
C ILE A 31 5.61 -9.20 -0.68
N PRO A 32 5.12 -8.11 -0.06
CA PRO A 32 4.19 -8.23 1.06
C PRO A 32 2.91 -8.99 0.71
N GLY A 33 2.35 -8.77 -0.48
CA GLY A 33 1.16 -9.50 -0.94
C GLY A 33 1.42 -11.01 -1.03
N MET A 34 2.60 -11.40 -1.51
CA MET A 34 3.04 -12.80 -1.54
C MET A 34 3.21 -13.39 -0.14
N LEU A 35 3.81 -12.63 0.80
CA LEU A 35 4.00 -13.08 2.18
C LEU A 35 2.67 -13.25 2.92
N TRP A 36 1.77 -12.26 2.84
CA TRP A 36 0.44 -12.35 3.44
C TRP A 36 -0.42 -13.44 2.78
N GLY A 37 -0.26 -13.66 1.47
CA GLY A 37 -0.94 -14.73 0.74
C GLY A 37 -0.68 -16.14 1.27
N ARG A 38 0.33 -16.34 2.13
CA ARG A 38 0.55 -17.60 2.86
C ARG A 38 -0.56 -17.91 3.85
N VAL A 39 -1.29 -16.90 4.33
CA VAL A 39 -2.49 -17.01 5.17
C VAL A 39 -3.65 -16.27 4.48
N PRO A 40 -4.28 -16.86 3.46
CA PRO A 40 -5.20 -16.16 2.56
C PRO A 40 -6.36 -15.43 3.25
N LYS A 41 -6.97 -16.05 4.28
CA LYS A 41 -8.09 -15.46 5.03
C LYS A 41 -7.66 -14.16 5.73
N LEU A 42 -6.49 -14.18 6.36
CA LEU A 42 -5.92 -13.02 7.03
C LEU A 42 -5.55 -11.92 6.02
N PHE A 43 -4.98 -12.32 4.88
CA PHE A 43 -4.65 -11.38 3.81
C PHE A 43 -5.89 -10.65 3.28
N ILE A 44 -6.98 -11.39 3.03
CA ILE A 44 -8.25 -10.82 2.58
C ILE A 44 -8.80 -9.86 3.64
N ALA A 45 -8.78 -10.23 4.92
CA ALA A 45 -9.26 -9.37 6.00
C ALA A 45 -8.51 -8.03 6.04
N VAL A 46 -7.17 -8.07 5.98
CA VAL A 46 -6.33 -6.85 5.95
C VAL A 46 -6.57 -6.04 4.68
N ALA A 47 -6.67 -6.69 3.51
CA ALA A 47 -6.96 -6.01 2.26
C ALA A 47 -8.34 -5.32 2.27
N CYS A 48 -9.35 -5.97 2.86
CA CYS A 48 -10.67 -5.39 3.05
C CYS A 48 -10.64 -4.19 4.00
N LEU A 49 -9.94 -4.28 5.13
CA LEU A 49 -9.75 -3.17 6.06
C LEU A 49 -9.16 -1.95 5.34
N TYR A 50 -8.04 -2.12 4.63
CA TYR A 50 -7.44 -1.03 3.85
C TYR A 50 -8.38 -0.52 2.75
N GLY A 51 -9.13 -1.40 2.09
CA GLY A 51 -10.13 -1.02 1.09
C GLY A 51 -11.25 -0.15 1.67
N VAL A 52 -11.71 -0.45 2.90
CA VAL A 52 -12.70 0.37 3.62
C VAL A 52 -12.11 1.73 3.98
N LEU A 53 -10.87 1.79 4.48
CA LEU A 53 -10.20 3.05 4.80
C LEU A 53 -9.97 3.93 3.56
N ASP A 54 -9.62 3.31 2.42
CA ASP A 54 -9.30 4.00 1.17
C ASP A 54 -10.50 4.21 0.21
N ARG A 55 -11.70 3.77 0.61
CA ARG A 55 -12.93 3.90 -0.21
C ARG A 55 -13.24 5.33 -0.63
N ARG A 56 -13.93 5.51 -1.76
CA ARG A 56 -14.30 6.84 -2.30
C ARG A 56 -15.23 7.64 -1.36
N LYS A 57 -16.13 6.95 -0.65
CA LYS A 57 -17.08 7.56 0.30
C LYS A 57 -16.47 7.86 1.69
N SER A 58 -15.16 7.93 1.81
CA SER A 58 -14.53 8.31 3.08
C SER A 58 -14.76 9.80 3.36
N PRO A 59 -15.05 10.22 4.61
CA PRO A 59 -15.16 11.64 4.95
C PRO A 59 -13.80 12.35 4.87
N VAL A 60 -12.68 11.61 4.91
CA VAL A 60 -11.34 12.17 4.80
C VAL A 60 -10.92 12.24 3.33
N LYS A 61 -10.56 13.44 2.86
CA LYS A 61 -10.16 13.70 1.46
C LYS A 61 -9.05 12.72 1.01
N PRO A 62 -9.04 12.24 -0.25
CA PRO A 62 -8.06 11.26 -0.74
C PRO A 62 -6.59 11.67 -0.55
N VAL A 63 -6.26 12.93 -0.81
CA VAL A 63 -4.89 13.46 -0.63
C VAL A 63 -4.49 13.43 0.85
N LEU A 64 -5.38 13.88 1.75
CA LEU A 64 -5.12 13.86 3.20
C LEU A 64 -4.91 12.44 3.73
N ARG A 65 -5.70 11.46 3.28
CA ARG A 65 -5.47 10.06 3.65
C ARG A 65 -4.09 9.56 3.22
N SER A 66 -3.67 9.90 2.00
CA SER A 66 -2.35 9.51 1.50
C SER A 66 -1.21 10.19 2.28
N LEU A 67 -1.36 11.47 2.64
CA LEU A 67 -0.41 12.17 3.52
C LEU A 67 -0.28 11.44 4.87
N ILE A 68 -1.40 11.10 5.50
CA ILE A 68 -1.40 10.34 6.76
C ILE A 68 -0.66 9.00 6.60
N THR A 69 -0.94 8.25 5.53
CA THR A 69 -0.29 6.94 5.32
C THR A 69 1.22 7.07 5.08
N VAL A 70 1.67 8.07 4.30
CA VAL A 70 3.11 8.32 4.12
C VAL A 70 3.73 8.73 5.45
N ARG A 71 3.10 9.64 6.21
CA ARG A 71 3.64 10.10 7.50
C ARG A 71 3.76 8.98 8.52
N VAL A 72 2.74 8.13 8.63
CA VAL A 72 2.79 6.92 9.48
C VAL A 72 3.90 5.98 9.00
N SER A 73 4.15 5.87 7.70
CA SER A 73 5.24 5.05 7.15
C SER A 73 6.63 5.60 7.51
N GLN A 74 6.80 6.92 7.49
CA GLN A 74 8.03 7.62 7.89
C GLN A 74 8.31 7.41 9.38
N ILE A 75 7.30 7.63 10.24
CA ILE A 75 7.42 7.45 11.69
C ILE A 75 7.80 6.01 12.05
N ASN A 76 7.29 5.02 11.30
CA ASN A 76 7.62 3.61 11.50
C ASN A 76 8.87 3.14 10.74
N TRP A 77 9.60 4.04 10.07
CA TRP A 77 10.80 3.74 9.28
C TRP A 77 10.60 2.62 8.24
N CYS A 78 9.38 2.44 7.73
CA CYS A 78 9.08 1.39 6.75
C CYS A 78 9.42 1.88 5.34
N ARG A 79 10.65 1.63 4.87
CA ARG A 79 11.12 2.05 3.52
C ARG A 79 10.16 1.66 2.39
N PHE A 80 9.69 0.41 2.40
CA PHE A 80 8.71 -0.07 1.42
C PHE A 80 7.40 0.74 1.47
N CYS A 81 6.91 1.00 2.69
CA CYS A 81 5.66 1.71 2.89
C CYS A 81 5.81 3.20 2.50
N VAL A 82 6.94 3.83 2.81
CA VAL A 82 7.22 5.22 2.39
C VAL A 82 7.17 5.32 0.88
N ASP A 83 7.86 4.44 0.16
CA ASP A 83 7.92 4.44 -1.31
C ASP A 83 6.52 4.25 -1.95
N ILE A 84 5.84 3.14 -1.64
CA ILE A 84 4.55 2.83 -2.27
C ILE A 84 3.45 3.83 -1.97
N ASN A 85 3.44 4.37 -0.74
CA ASN A 85 2.45 5.37 -0.34
C ASN A 85 2.77 6.74 -0.93
N SER A 86 4.05 7.08 -1.10
CA SER A 86 4.49 8.32 -1.76
C SER A 86 4.11 8.33 -3.23
N ALA A 87 4.30 7.22 -3.95
CA ALA A 87 3.83 7.09 -5.33
C ALA A 87 2.30 7.25 -5.43
N THR A 88 1.55 6.73 -4.45
CA THR A 88 0.09 6.91 -4.38
C THR A 88 -0.30 8.36 -4.08
N LEU A 89 0.43 9.04 -3.18
CA LEU A 89 0.23 10.44 -2.85
C LEU A 89 0.49 11.31 -4.09
N ALA A 90 1.64 11.16 -4.74
CA ALA A 90 2.01 11.91 -5.93
C ALA A 90 0.96 11.79 -7.04
N LYS A 91 0.42 10.58 -7.26
CA LYS A 91 -0.67 10.36 -8.22
C LYS A 91 -1.97 11.09 -7.84
N ARG A 92 -2.27 11.24 -6.55
CA ARG A 92 -3.49 11.91 -6.06
C ARG A 92 -3.35 13.42 -5.99
N SER A 93 -2.16 13.93 -5.70
CA SER A 93 -1.86 15.36 -5.67
C SER A 93 -1.52 15.92 -7.06
N GLY A 94 -1.09 15.07 -8.00
CA GLY A 94 -0.55 15.51 -9.29
C GLY A 94 0.86 16.08 -9.21
N SER A 95 1.54 15.95 -8.06
CA SER A 95 2.88 16.51 -7.80
C SER A 95 3.59 15.74 -6.68
N THR A 96 4.93 15.69 -6.73
CA THR A 96 5.79 15.12 -5.67
C THR A 96 6.10 16.10 -4.54
N GLU A 97 5.81 17.39 -4.69
CA GLU A 97 6.10 18.43 -3.67
C GLU A 97 5.55 18.03 -2.29
N LYS A 98 4.32 17.49 -2.26
CA LYS A 98 3.68 17.04 -1.02
C LYS A 98 4.33 15.82 -0.38
N VAL A 99 5.07 15.01 -1.14
CA VAL A 99 5.86 13.90 -0.59
C VAL A 99 7.11 14.45 0.07
N GLU A 100 7.79 15.36 -0.61
CA GLU A 100 9.10 15.93 -0.21
C GLU A 100 8.98 16.82 1.02
N SER A 101 7.92 17.62 1.11
CA SER A 101 7.65 18.52 2.25
C SER A 101 7.04 17.80 3.48
N LEU A 102 6.56 16.57 3.33
CA LEU A 102 5.75 15.91 4.37
C LEU A 102 6.50 15.65 5.68
N ASP A 103 7.81 15.45 5.64
CA ASP A 103 8.57 15.19 6.87
C ASP A 103 8.60 16.42 7.79
N ASN A 104 8.60 17.62 7.18
CA ASN A 104 8.64 18.93 7.82
C ASN A 104 7.32 19.70 7.68
N TRP A 105 6.19 18.99 7.55
CA TRP A 105 4.88 19.58 7.23
C TRP A 105 4.40 20.68 8.20
N ARG A 106 4.94 20.73 9.41
CA ARG A 106 4.60 21.76 10.41
C ARG A 106 5.15 23.13 10.04
N ASP A 107 6.19 23.16 9.22
CA ASP A 107 6.92 24.36 8.81
C ASP A 107 6.64 24.73 7.34
N SER A 108 5.65 24.07 6.71
CA SER A 108 5.33 24.16 5.26
C SER A 108 4.04 24.91 4.97
#